data_AF-A0A1M5VZE7-F1
#
_entry.id   AF-A0A1M5VZE7-F1
#
_cell.length_a   1.000
_cell.length_b   1.000
_cell.length_c   1.000
_cell.angle_alpha   90.00
_cell.angle_beta   90.00
_cell.angle_gamma   90.00
#
_symmetry.space_group_name_H-M   'P 1'
#
loop_
_entity.id
_entity.type
_entity.pdbx_description
1 polymer ?
#
loop_
_entity_poly.entity_id
_entity_poly.type
_entity_poly.pdbx_seq_one_letter_code
_entity_poly.pdbx_strand_id
1 'polypeptide(L)'
;MRPSGSQPLHLNLRDLARLFVCFLLPALFLNGCAGTSSLPPSKTTAFSPPVPTGVDTGHVPIFVVENSEQPYNLIGTPATQRNPDGSPFIVVDPVAATVYYERDSFTTDQGRYRNEIYRIHHERVPFGWGALNLTAGTNPGLLVIYTLNEADTVVLITTVHTCGCYLAFLPTPALPEDAYPADWPQDRQWIYGHTLPSRMELPEQGRQIAFTLADQTHRVSEVSLIDPDNLPPATERVQTDLAPLSALYRLPFGETIVSFFETDGPRSGYVKNNSKPLERLLIGWWALDFRVGEDKAYRGGDSSETIFYTSLKFWAREESDLKDFPRFLAYWGWNL
;
A
#
# COMPACT_ATOMS: atom_id res chain seq x y z
N MET A 1 -25.83 33.37 -64.60
CA MET A 1 -25.25 32.63 -63.45
C MET A 1 -26.34 31.73 -62.88
N ARG A 2 -26.28 30.41 -63.13
CA ARG A 2 -27.27 29.46 -62.61
C ARG A 2 -26.85 29.02 -61.19
N PRO A 3 -27.78 28.95 -60.23
CA PRO A 3 -27.47 28.54 -58.87
C PRO A 3 -27.17 27.03 -58.85
N SER A 4 -26.05 26.68 -58.23
CA SER A 4 -25.67 25.30 -57.91
C SER A 4 -26.69 24.74 -56.90
N GLY A 5 -27.60 23.89 -57.39
CA GLY A 5 -28.55 23.17 -56.54
C GLY A 5 -27.82 22.21 -55.60
N SER A 6 -27.95 22.44 -54.30
CA SER A 6 -27.50 21.50 -53.27
C SER A 6 -28.37 20.25 -53.31
N GLN A 7 -27.75 19.08 -53.51
CA GLN A 7 -28.45 17.81 -53.35
C GLN A 7 -28.68 17.52 -51.86
N PRO A 8 -29.86 17.01 -51.48
CA PRO A 8 -30.13 16.62 -50.10
C PRO A 8 -29.25 15.42 -49.71
N LEU A 9 -28.47 15.59 -48.63
CA LEU A 9 -27.71 14.52 -48.01
C LEU A 9 -28.69 13.51 -47.39
N HIS A 10 -28.87 12.38 -48.08
CA HIS A 10 -29.61 11.23 -47.53
C HIS A 10 -28.67 10.44 -46.60
N LEU A 11 -28.66 10.79 -45.31
CA LEU A 11 -28.02 9.98 -44.27
C LEU A 11 -28.83 8.69 -44.06
N ASN A 12 -28.20 7.53 -44.24
CA ASN A 12 -28.82 6.25 -43.96
C ASN A 12 -28.90 6.04 -42.43
N LEU A 13 -29.93 5.33 -41.97
CA LEU A 13 -30.14 4.96 -40.56
C LEU A 13 -28.88 4.30 -39.93
N ARG A 14 -28.08 3.59 -40.74
CA ARG A 14 -26.80 3.00 -40.31
C ARG A 14 -25.71 4.04 -39.99
N ASP A 15 -25.68 5.15 -40.72
CA ASP A 15 -24.72 6.23 -40.48
C ASP A 15 -25.12 7.06 -39.26
N LEU A 16 -26.43 7.23 -39.04
CA LEU A 16 -26.97 7.80 -37.80
C LEU A 16 -26.64 6.94 -36.58
N ALA A 17 -26.77 5.60 -36.68
CA ALA A 17 -26.40 4.70 -35.58
C ALA A 17 -24.90 4.72 -35.26
N ARG A 18 -24.03 4.79 -36.28
CA ARG A 18 -22.58 4.93 -36.09
C ARG A 18 -22.20 6.27 -35.44
N LEU A 19 -22.82 7.37 -35.87
CA LEU A 19 -22.64 8.67 -35.22
C LEU A 19 -23.13 8.63 -33.76
N PHE A 20 -24.27 7.99 -33.50
CA PHE A 20 -24.81 7.84 -32.15
C PHE A 20 -23.86 7.06 -31.23
N VAL A 21 -23.28 5.95 -31.70
CA VAL A 21 -22.28 5.17 -30.95
C VAL A 21 -20.97 5.96 -30.74
N CYS A 22 -20.49 6.68 -31.76
CA CYS A 22 -19.26 7.48 -31.66
C CYS A 22 -19.40 8.72 -30.77
N PHE A 23 -20.60 9.27 -30.59
CA PHE A 23 -20.82 10.49 -29.78
C PHE A 23 -21.42 10.22 -28.39
N LEU A 24 -22.28 9.20 -28.19
CA LEU A 24 -22.82 8.90 -26.86
C LEU A 24 -21.86 8.14 -25.94
N LEU A 25 -21.01 7.25 -26.47
CA LEU A 25 -20.05 6.57 -25.59
C LEU A 25 -19.12 7.59 -24.90
N PRO A 26 -18.48 8.54 -25.61
CA PRO A 26 -17.67 9.57 -24.97
C PRO A 26 -18.48 10.47 -24.02
N ALA A 27 -19.72 10.83 -24.37
CA ALA A 27 -20.56 11.68 -23.51
C ALA A 27 -20.99 11.01 -22.20
N LEU A 28 -21.13 9.67 -22.19
CA LEU A 28 -21.35 8.89 -20.96
C LEU A 28 -20.09 8.83 -20.10
N PHE A 29 -18.89 8.87 -20.68
CA PHE A 29 -17.64 8.98 -19.92
C PHE A 29 -17.39 10.40 -19.37
N LEU A 30 -18.01 11.45 -19.94
CA LEU A 30 -17.80 12.85 -19.51
C LEU A 30 -18.71 13.31 -18.35
N ASN A 31 -19.81 12.61 -18.05
CA ASN A 31 -20.74 13.01 -16.98
C ASN A 31 -20.47 12.35 -15.62
N GLY A 32 -19.38 11.59 -15.47
CA GLY A 32 -19.10 10.78 -14.26
C GLY A 32 -18.45 11.51 -13.08
N CYS A 33 -18.08 12.79 -13.19
CA CYS A 33 -17.14 13.42 -12.24
C CYS A 33 -17.71 14.53 -11.34
N ALA A 34 -19.02 14.82 -11.35
CA ALA A 34 -19.59 15.98 -10.64
C ALA A 34 -20.46 15.64 -9.41
N GLY A 35 -20.14 14.57 -8.69
CA GLY A 35 -20.82 14.19 -7.45
C GLY A 35 -19.99 14.54 -6.21
N THR A 36 -20.01 15.80 -5.77
CA THR A 36 -19.55 16.15 -4.40
C THR A 36 -20.68 15.87 -3.41
N SER A 37 -21.00 14.59 -3.21
CA SER A 37 -21.80 14.21 -2.05
C SER A 37 -20.89 14.31 -0.83
N SER A 38 -21.12 15.30 0.02
CA SER A 38 -20.57 15.34 1.36
C SER A 38 -21.16 14.17 2.13
N LEU A 39 -20.50 13.01 2.04
CA LEU A 39 -20.86 11.88 2.87
C LEU A 39 -20.72 12.32 4.34
N PRO A 40 -21.61 11.84 5.24
CA PRO A 40 -21.45 12.09 6.66
C PRO A 40 -20.04 11.67 7.11
N PRO A 41 -19.47 12.31 8.13
CA PRO A 41 -18.15 11.94 8.64
C PRO A 41 -18.16 10.45 8.96
N SER A 42 -17.34 9.68 8.25
CA SER A 42 -17.25 8.25 8.43
C SER A 42 -16.59 7.96 9.78
N LYS A 43 -16.99 6.85 10.42
CA LYS A 43 -16.34 6.40 11.65
C LYS A 43 -14.87 6.13 11.38
N THR A 44 -14.00 6.57 12.28
CA THR A 44 -12.57 6.29 12.24
C THR A 44 -12.16 5.38 13.39
N THR A 45 -11.16 4.54 13.17
CA THR A 45 -10.56 3.70 14.21
C THR A 45 -9.04 3.85 14.18
N ALA A 46 -8.44 4.17 15.32
CA ALA A 46 -7.00 4.22 15.51
C ALA A 46 -6.50 2.91 16.12
N PHE A 47 -5.57 2.28 15.43
CA PHE A 47 -4.89 1.06 15.84
C PHE A 47 -3.49 1.42 16.36
N SER A 48 -3.23 1.06 17.61
CA SER A 48 -1.96 1.37 18.29
C SER A 48 -1.29 0.07 18.75
N PRO A 49 -0.15 -0.33 18.16
CA PRO A 49 0.59 -1.49 18.62
C PRO A 49 1.36 -1.21 19.92
N PRO A 50 1.60 -2.25 20.73
CA PRO A 50 2.59 -2.21 21.81
C PRO A 50 3.95 -1.73 21.30
N VAL A 51 4.67 -1.00 22.15
CA VAL A 51 6.04 -0.56 21.85
C VAL A 51 6.99 -1.76 21.87
N PRO A 52 7.70 -2.08 20.77
CA PRO A 52 8.68 -3.15 20.79
C PRO A 52 9.81 -2.88 21.78
N THR A 53 10.43 -3.93 22.32
CA THR A 53 11.53 -3.77 23.29
C THR A 53 12.71 -3.03 22.67
N GLY A 54 13.14 -1.93 23.32
CA GLY A 54 14.25 -1.11 22.84
C GLY A 54 13.91 -0.30 21.59
N VAL A 55 12.64 0.04 21.38
CA VAL A 55 12.17 1.01 20.38
C VAL A 55 11.58 2.21 21.13
N ASP A 56 11.87 3.42 20.66
CA ASP A 56 11.23 4.64 21.17
C ASP A 56 9.75 4.65 20.75
N THR A 57 8.85 5.04 21.66
CA THR A 57 7.42 5.20 21.37
C THR A 57 7.14 6.08 20.14
N GLY A 58 7.96 7.12 19.89
CA GLY A 58 7.86 7.97 18.71
C GLY A 58 8.14 7.23 17.38
N HIS A 59 8.80 6.07 17.45
CA HIS A 59 9.11 5.21 16.30
C HIS A 59 8.10 4.06 16.13
N VAL A 60 6.94 4.15 16.78
CA VAL A 60 5.84 3.20 16.68
C VAL A 60 4.68 3.87 15.94
N PRO A 61 4.21 3.29 14.82
CA PRO A 61 3.19 3.90 14.00
C PRO A 61 1.81 3.76 14.65
N ILE A 62 0.98 4.79 14.53
CA ILE A 62 -0.47 4.68 14.74
C ILE A 62 -1.13 4.58 13.37
N PHE A 63 -2.03 3.62 13.18
CA PHE A 63 -2.78 3.50 11.94
C PHE A 63 -4.20 3.99 12.16
N VAL A 64 -4.63 5.02 11.43
CA VAL A 64 -5.99 5.57 11.51
C VAL A 64 -6.77 5.11 10.29
N VAL A 65 -7.75 4.24 10.47
CA VAL A 65 -8.55 3.70 9.38
C VAL A 65 -9.81 4.54 9.19
N GLU A 66 -10.02 5.04 7.98
CA GLU A 66 -11.27 5.68 7.56
C GLU A 66 -12.38 4.64 7.30
N ASN A 67 -13.64 5.04 7.53
CA ASN A 67 -14.81 4.19 7.28
C ASN A 67 -14.68 2.80 7.94
N SER A 68 -14.30 2.79 9.22
CA SER A 68 -13.96 1.59 9.98
C SER A 68 -15.17 0.71 10.31
N GLU A 69 -16.38 1.10 9.91
CA GLU A 69 -17.57 0.25 9.97
C GLU A 69 -17.54 -0.87 8.93
N GLN A 70 -16.69 -0.74 7.91
CA GLN A 70 -16.51 -1.77 6.89
C GLN A 70 -15.40 -2.74 7.31
N PRO A 71 -15.68 -4.05 7.45
CA PRO A 71 -14.67 -5.02 7.91
C PRO A 71 -13.42 -5.06 7.05
N TYR A 72 -13.55 -4.84 5.73
CA TYR A 72 -12.42 -4.86 4.82
C TYR A 72 -11.43 -3.70 5.03
N ASN A 73 -11.85 -2.60 5.65
CA ASN A 73 -10.95 -1.48 5.97
C ASN A 73 -10.17 -1.71 7.27
N LEU A 74 -10.67 -2.56 8.17
CA LEU A 74 -10.01 -2.83 9.44
C LEU A 74 -8.68 -3.55 9.23
N ILE A 75 -7.73 -3.27 10.12
CA ILE A 75 -6.50 -4.04 10.21
C ILE A 75 -6.85 -5.39 10.80
N GLY A 76 -6.49 -6.47 10.10
CA GLY A 76 -6.79 -7.83 10.51
C GLY A 76 -5.55 -8.66 10.80
N THR A 77 -5.79 -9.89 11.25
CA THR A 77 -4.76 -10.89 11.53
C THR A 77 -4.82 -12.00 10.49
N PRO A 78 -3.76 -12.22 9.70
CA PRO A 78 -3.56 -13.44 8.92
C PRO A 78 -3.92 -14.70 9.70
N ALA A 79 -4.85 -15.48 9.15
CA ALA A 79 -5.40 -16.68 9.77
C ALA A 79 -5.61 -17.79 8.74
N THR A 80 -5.77 -19.01 9.24
CA THR A 80 -6.04 -20.19 8.43
C THR A 80 -7.49 -20.60 8.58
N GLN A 81 -8.11 -20.96 7.47
CA GLN A 81 -9.40 -21.61 7.37
C GLN A 81 -9.24 -22.97 6.69
N ARG A 82 -10.27 -23.81 6.77
CA ARG A 82 -10.29 -25.13 6.13
C ARG A 82 -11.16 -25.07 4.88
N ASN A 83 -10.61 -25.44 3.73
CA ASN A 83 -11.37 -25.67 2.51
C ASN A 83 -12.28 -26.91 2.64
N PRO A 84 -13.30 -27.08 1.77
CA PRO A 84 -14.16 -28.27 1.78
C PRO A 84 -13.42 -29.59 1.61
N ASP A 85 -12.26 -29.60 0.93
CA ASP A 85 -11.39 -30.76 0.76
C ASP A 85 -10.43 -31.00 1.95
N GLY A 86 -10.51 -30.16 2.98
CA GLY A 86 -9.68 -30.23 4.18
C GLY A 86 -8.35 -29.48 4.08
N SER A 87 -7.99 -28.91 2.92
CA SER A 87 -6.75 -28.17 2.75
C SER A 87 -6.78 -26.81 3.49
N PRO A 88 -5.62 -26.24 3.85
CA PRO A 88 -5.57 -24.91 4.43
C PRO A 88 -5.92 -23.82 3.39
N PHE A 89 -6.65 -22.81 3.82
CA PHE A 89 -6.95 -21.59 3.07
C PHE A 89 -6.55 -20.39 3.92
N ILE A 90 -5.77 -19.47 3.37
CA ILE A 90 -5.29 -18.28 4.06
C ILE A 90 -6.23 -17.10 3.82
N VAL A 91 -6.60 -16.42 4.91
CA VAL A 91 -7.38 -15.18 4.95
C VAL A 91 -6.74 -14.19 5.90
N VAL A 92 -7.23 -12.95 5.92
CA VAL A 92 -6.98 -11.98 6.97
C VAL A 92 -8.28 -11.76 7.73
N ASP A 93 -8.31 -12.07 9.03
CA ASP A 93 -9.48 -11.92 9.90
C ASP A 93 -9.53 -10.49 10.47
N PRO A 94 -10.54 -9.67 10.13
CA PRO A 94 -10.64 -8.29 10.59
C PRO A 94 -11.12 -8.15 12.05
N VAL A 95 -11.47 -9.25 12.73
CA VAL A 95 -11.95 -9.21 14.14
C VAL A 95 -10.81 -8.93 15.12
N ALA A 96 -9.59 -9.39 14.80
CA ALA A 96 -8.40 -9.16 15.61
C ALA A 96 -7.33 -8.44 14.78
N ALA A 97 -6.71 -7.41 15.34
CA ALA A 97 -5.69 -6.63 14.66
C ALA A 97 -4.29 -7.01 15.18
N THR A 98 -3.40 -7.41 14.27
CA THR A 98 -1.99 -7.68 14.58
C THR A 98 -1.10 -6.79 13.73
N VAL A 99 -0.14 -6.13 14.36
CA VAL A 99 0.99 -5.48 13.68
C VAL A 99 2.18 -6.42 13.74
N TYR A 100 2.79 -6.67 12.59
CA TYR A 100 3.96 -7.51 12.48
C TYR A 100 5.22 -6.66 12.43
N TYR A 101 6.22 -7.00 13.23
CA TYR A 101 7.40 -6.18 13.43
C TYR A 101 8.70 -6.94 13.18
N GLU A 102 9.65 -6.28 12.53
CA GLU A 102 11.02 -6.74 12.36
C GLU A 102 11.99 -5.56 12.48
N ARG A 103 13.22 -5.87 12.88
CA ARG A 103 14.33 -4.95 12.87
C ARG A 103 15.41 -5.48 11.96
N ASP A 104 15.95 -4.60 11.14
CA ASP A 104 17.00 -4.93 10.18
C ASP A 104 18.06 -3.83 10.15
N SER A 105 19.26 -4.12 9.65
CA SER A 105 20.34 -3.14 9.60
C SER A 105 21.11 -3.24 8.30
N PHE A 106 21.58 -2.09 7.81
CA PHE A 106 22.38 -2.00 6.61
C PHE A 106 23.48 -0.94 6.79
N THR A 107 24.43 -0.93 5.88
CA THR A 107 25.56 0.00 5.89
C THR A 107 25.79 0.49 4.47
N THR A 108 26.12 1.77 4.35
CA THR A 108 26.41 2.48 3.11
C THR A 108 27.71 3.26 3.29
N ASP A 109 28.10 4.03 2.28
CA ASP A 109 29.25 4.93 2.40
C ASP A 109 28.97 6.13 3.34
N GLN A 110 27.70 6.45 3.61
CA GLN A 110 27.31 7.54 4.52
C GLN A 110 27.18 7.11 5.98
N GLY A 111 27.07 5.80 6.25
CA GLY A 111 27.06 5.29 7.61
C GLY A 111 26.31 3.98 7.77
N ARG A 112 25.96 3.69 9.03
CA ARG A 112 25.18 2.52 9.42
C ARG A 112 23.78 2.94 9.81
N TYR A 113 22.82 2.17 9.32
CA TYR A 113 21.41 2.44 9.49
C TYR A 113 20.68 1.22 10.02
N ARG A 114 19.56 1.48 10.68
CA ARG A 114 18.65 0.47 11.18
C ARG A 114 17.24 0.74 10.70
N ASN A 115 16.55 -0.29 10.26
CA ASN A 115 15.14 -0.24 9.91
C ASN A 115 14.29 -0.82 11.05
N GLU A 116 13.29 -0.07 11.51
CA GLU A 116 12.16 -0.57 12.29
C GLU A 116 10.99 -0.76 11.32
N ILE A 117 10.64 -2.02 11.07
CA ILE A 117 9.71 -2.42 10.01
C ILE A 117 8.41 -2.84 10.67
N TYR A 118 7.30 -2.23 10.24
CA TYR A 118 5.95 -2.57 10.67
C TYR A 118 5.13 -2.98 9.46
N ARG A 119 4.43 -4.11 9.56
CA ARG A 119 3.57 -4.66 8.51
C ARG A 119 2.17 -4.88 9.05
N ILE A 120 1.17 -4.44 8.31
CA ILE A 120 -0.24 -4.68 8.59
C ILE A 120 -0.92 -5.31 7.37
N HIS A 121 -2.09 -5.90 7.59
CA HIS A 121 -2.87 -6.56 6.56
C HIS A 121 -4.36 -6.23 6.67
N HIS A 122 -5.05 -6.25 5.53
CA HIS A 122 -6.50 -6.13 5.44
C HIS A 122 -7.10 -7.35 4.75
N GLU A 123 -8.40 -7.58 4.92
CA GLU A 123 -9.12 -8.69 4.28
C GLU A 123 -9.03 -8.61 2.76
N ARG A 124 -9.35 -7.44 2.18
CA ARG A 124 -9.43 -7.24 0.72
C ARG A 124 -9.58 -5.77 0.35
N VAL A 125 -9.18 -5.42 -0.87
CA VAL A 125 -9.65 -4.23 -1.59
C VAL A 125 -10.91 -4.63 -2.37
N PRO A 126 -12.08 -4.02 -2.12
CA PRO A 126 -13.32 -4.41 -2.77
C PRO A 126 -13.30 -4.06 -4.27
N PHE A 127 -13.96 -4.91 -5.05
CA PHE A 127 -14.30 -4.65 -6.45
C PHE A 127 -15.80 -4.33 -6.55
N GLY A 128 -16.15 -3.19 -7.15
CA GLY A 128 -17.55 -2.79 -7.31
C GLY A 128 -17.80 -1.95 -8.56
N TRP A 129 -19.02 -2.01 -9.09
CA TRP A 129 -19.43 -1.22 -10.26
C TRP A 129 -19.42 0.29 -10.01
N GLY A 130 -19.50 0.73 -8.75
CA GLY A 130 -19.42 2.13 -8.35
C GLY A 130 -18.00 2.67 -8.10
N ALA A 131 -16.99 1.78 -8.04
CA ALA A 131 -15.59 2.13 -7.85
C ALA A 131 -14.70 1.04 -8.46
N LEU A 132 -14.20 1.29 -9.68
CA LEU A 132 -13.25 0.38 -10.34
C LEU A 132 -11.87 0.53 -9.70
N ASN A 133 -11.66 -0.17 -8.59
CA ASN A 133 -10.36 -0.25 -7.91
C ASN A 133 -9.43 -1.18 -8.69
N LEU A 134 -8.46 -0.63 -9.41
CA LEU A 134 -7.45 -1.40 -10.16
C LEU A 134 -6.77 -2.44 -9.26
N THR A 135 -6.50 -2.09 -8.00
CA THR A 135 -5.83 -2.92 -6.99
C THR A 135 -6.75 -3.90 -6.26
N ALA A 136 -8.01 -4.08 -6.73
CA ALA A 136 -8.97 -4.98 -6.12
C ALA A 136 -8.41 -6.41 -6.00
N GLY A 137 -8.61 -7.01 -4.83
CA GLY A 137 -8.04 -8.30 -4.49
C GLY A 137 -8.03 -8.55 -2.99
N THR A 138 -7.48 -9.69 -2.59
CA THR A 138 -7.50 -10.22 -1.21
C THR A 138 -6.15 -10.07 -0.52
N ASN A 139 -6.14 -10.04 0.81
CA ASN A 139 -4.93 -10.02 1.63
C ASN A 139 -3.92 -8.89 1.31
N PRO A 140 -4.35 -7.65 0.95
CA PRO A 140 -3.39 -6.57 0.77
C PRO A 140 -2.64 -6.29 2.07
N GLY A 141 -1.42 -5.78 1.95
CA GLY A 141 -0.64 -5.33 3.10
C GLY A 141 0.00 -3.96 2.87
N LEU A 142 0.42 -3.36 3.99
CA LEU A 142 1.17 -2.11 4.04
C LEU A 142 2.39 -2.32 4.92
N LEU A 143 3.53 -1.82 4.46
CA LEU A 143 4.76 -1.65 5.23
C LEU A 143 4.93 -0.18 5.60
N VAL A 144 5.33 0.05 6.84
CA VAL A 144 5.90 1.30 7.32
C VAL A 144 7.29 0.99 7.85
N ILE A 145 8.30 1.65 7.29
CA ILE A 145 9.71 1.42 7.61
C ILE A 145 10.28 2.73 8.12
N TYR A 146 10.68 2.76 9.39
CA TYR A 146 11.49 3.85 9.94
C TYR A 146 12.95 3.51 9.74
N THR A 147 13.68 4.33 8.98
CA THR A 147 15.14 4.24 8.84
C THR A 147 15.79 5.18 9.85
N LEU A 148 16.63 4.63 10.73
CA LEU A 148 17.35 5.35 11.78
C LEU A 148 18.84 5.35 11.49
N ASN A 149 19.51 6.45 11.84
CA ASN A 149 20.97 6.54 11.81
C ASN A 149 21.60 5.95 13.09
N GLU A 150 22.93 6.04 13.23
CA GLU A 150 23.66 5.56 14.41
C GLU A 150 23.30 6.26 15.73
N ALA A 151 22.69 7.45 15.66
CA ALA A 151 22.23 8.21 16.81
C ALA A 151 20.77 7.88 17.19
N ASP A 152 20.23 6.75 16.71
CA ASP A 152 18.85 6.33 16.91
C ASP A 152 17.82 7.40 16.51
N THR A 153 18.16 8.25 15.54
CA THR A 153 17.27 9.29 15.03
C THR A 153 16.68 8.83 13.71
N VAL A 154 15.35 8.90 13.55
CA VAL A 154 14.67 8.62 12.27
C VAL A 154 15.10 9.65 11.25
N VAL A 155 15.72 9.20 10.15
CA VAL A 155 16.13 10.04 9.03
C VAL A 155 15.16 9.94 7.85
N LEU A 156 14.55 8.77 7.66
CA LEU A 156 13.64 8.52 6.54
C LEU A 156 12.52 7.59 6.98
N ILE A 157 11.29 7.91 6.59
CA ILE A 157 10.14 7.01 6.73
C ILE A 157 9.72 6.58 5.33
N THR A 158 9.62 5.28 5.11
CA THR A 158 9.12 4.71 3.85
C THR A 158 7.80 4.01 4.10
N THR A 159 6.77 4.32 3.31
CA THR A 159 5.52 3.54 3.30
C THR A 159 5.37 2.86 1.96
N VAL A 160 5.01 1.58 1.97
CA VAL A 160 4.85 0.82 0.73
C VAL A 160 3.83 -0.29 0.86
N HIS A 161 2.89 -0.36 -0.08
CA HIS A 161 1.98 -1.50 -0.16
C HIS A 161 2.74 -2.78 -0.54
N THR A 162 2.32 -3.94 -0.03
CA THR A 162 3.03 -5.20 -0.29
C THR A 162 2.95 -5.72 -1.73
N CYS A 163 2.13 -5.07 -2.57
CA CYS A 163 2.15 -5.16 -4.04
C CYS A 163 3.37 -4.49 -4.70
N GLY A 164 4.03 -3.54 -4.01
CA GLY A 164 5.05 -2.63 -4.55
C GLY A 164 4.51 -1.38 -5.27
N CYS A 165 3.19 -1.20 -5.31
CA CYS A 165 2.50 -0.27 -6.22
C CYS A 165 2.18 1.11 -5.64
N TYR A 166 2.17 1.30 -4.32
CA TYR A 166 1.97 2.59 -3.64
C TYR A 166 3.15 2.82 -2.72
N LEU A 167 4.07 3.69 -3.10
CA LEU A 167 5.33 3.97 -2.39
C LEU A 167 5.40 5.46 -2.05
N ALA A 168 5.70 5.78 -0.79
CA ALA A 168 6.00 7.12 -0.32
C ALA A 168 7.29 7.16 0.48
N PHE A 169 8.03 8.25 0.35
CA PHE A 169 9.19 8.56 1.17
C PHE A 169 8.96 9.86 1.92
N LEU A 170 9.24 9.89 3.21
CA LEU A 170 9.01 11.04 4.07
C LEU A 170 10.31 11.28 4.85
N PRO A 171 11.28 12.02 4.28
CA PRO A 171 12.50 12.37 4.97
C PRO A 171 12.20 13.25 6.18
N THR A 172 13.03 13.17 7.22
CA THR A 172 12.91 14.03 8.40
C THR A 172 13.99 15.12 8.38
N PRO A 173 13.92 16.13 9.25
CA PRO A 173 15.01 17.08 9.40
C PRO A 173 16.37 16.52 9.78
N ALA A 174 16.46 15.26 10.19
CA ALA A 174 17.73 14.60 10.49
C ALA A 174 18.45 14.06 9.24
N LEU A 175 17.77 13.96 8.09
CA LEU A 175 18.40 13.57 6.84
C LEU A 175 19.01 14.80 6.15
N PRO A 176 20.30 14.80 5.81
CA PRO A 176 20.91 15.94 5.13
C PRO A 176 20.37 16.06 3.70
N GLU A 177 20.22 17.28 3.21
CA GLU A 177 19.58 17.55 1.92
C GLU A 177 20.35 17.00 0.71
N ASP A 178 21.66 16.77 0.84
CA ASP A 178 22.49 16.13 -0.18
C ASP A 178 22.24 14.61 -0.31
N ALA A 179 21.48 14.02 0.62
CA ALA A 179 20.98 12.65 0.52
C ALA A 179 19.68 12.55 -0.31
N TYR A 180 19.05 13.68 -0.66
CA TYR A 180 17.74 13.69 -1.31
C TYR A 180 17.89 13.47 -2.83
N PRO A 181 16.87 12.92 -3.50
CA PRO A 181 16.79 12.96 -4.96
C PRO A 181 16.86 14.42 -5.46
N ALA A 182 17.53 14.64 -6.59
CA ALA A 182 17.79 15.99 -7.11
C ALA A 182 16.53 16.82 -7.40
N ASP A 183 15.40 16.16 -7.68
CA ASP A 183 14.10 16.75 -7.97
C ASP A 183 13.09 16.57 -6.83
N TRP A 184 13.55 16.34 -5.60
CA TRP A 184 12.67 16.14 -4.46
C TRP A 184 11.77 17.37 -4.21
N PRO A 185 10.44 17.19 -4.07
CA PRO A 185 9.52 18.31 -3.88
C PRO A 185 9.72 18.98 -2.52
N GLN A 186 9.60 20.31 -2.48
CA GLN A 186 9.86 21.09 -1.26
C GLN A 186 8.74 20.99 -0.23
N ASP A 187 7.48 21.00 -0.67
CA ASP A 187 6.33 21.04 0.25
C ASP A 187 5.54 19.74 0.29
N ARG A 188 5.13 19.24 -0.88
CA ARG A 188 4.20 18.12 -1.00
C ARG A 188 4.54 17.21 -2.17
N GLN A 189 4.25 15.93 -2.00
CA GLN A 189 4.38 14.91 -3.03
C GLN A 189 2.99 14.37 -3.42
N TRP A 190 2.79 14.15 -4.71
CA TRP A 190 1.57 13.54 -5.25
C TRP A 190 1.80 12.06 -5.50
N ILE A 191 1.06 11.20 -4.81
CA ILE A 191 1.17 9.74 -4.90
C ILE A 191 -0.22 9.17 -5.14
N TYR A 192 -0.46 8.70 -6.37
CA TYR A 192 -1.65 7.93 -6.76
C TYR A 192 -2.99 8.44 -6.21
N GLY A 193 -3.25 9.74 -6.29
CA GLY A 193 -4.51 10.35 -5.84
C GLY A 193 -4.45 11.04 -4.48
N HIS A 194 -3.34 10.92 -3.77
CA HIS A 194 -3.15 11.54 -2.46
C HIS A 194 -1.99 12.54 -2.49
N THR A 195 -2.12 13.58 -1.68
CA THR A 195 -1.10 14.60 -1.52
C THR A 195 -0.49 14.45 -0.13
N LEU A 196 0.71 13.89 -0.03
CA LEU A 196 1.42 13.71 1.24
C LEU A 196 2.43 14.85 1.46
N PRO A 197 2.86 15.13 2.70
CA PRO A 197 3.98 16.03 2.94
C PRO A 197 5.24 15.47 2.27
N SER A 198 6.11 16.31 1.73
CA SER A 198 7.41 15.87 1.19
C SER A 198 8.50 15.75 2.26
N ARG A 199 8.21 16.18 3.49
CA ARG A 199 9.08 16.08 4.65
C ARG A 199 8.24 15.90 5.91
N MET A 200 8.68 15.04 6.82
CA MET A 200 7.99 14.75 8.08
C MET A 200 8.72 15.40 9.25
N GLU A 201 8.01 16.06 10.15
CA GLU A 201 8.58 16.55 11.40
C GLU A 201 8.96 15.39 12.31
N LEU A 202 10.02 15.56 13.12
CA LEU A 202 10.36 14.58 14.14
C LEU A 202 9.31 14.61 15.27
N PRO A 203 8.87 13.45 15.78
CA PRO A 203 7.96 13.42 16.92
C PRO A 203 8.62 14.08 18.14
N GLU A 204 7.94 15.08 18.70
CA GLU A 204 8.26 15.61 20.03
C GLU A 204 7.92 14.55 21.11
N GLN A 205 8.43 14.75 22.33
CA GLN A 205 8.14 13.82 23.44
C GLN A 205 6.63 13.60 23.60
N GLY A 206 6.22 12.33 23.60
CA GLY A 206 4.82 11.93 23.76
C GLY A 206 3.99 11.98 22.48
N ARG A 207 4.52 12.47 21.35
CA ARG A 207 3.82 12.41 20.05
C ARG A 207 4.26 11.19 19.25
N GLN A 208 3.34 10.70 18.42
CA GLN A 208 3.58 9.58 17.51
C GLN A 208 3.15 9.93 16.09
N ILE A 209 3.67 9.19 15.11
CA ILE A 209 3.30 9.37 13.71
C ILE A 209 2.05 8.55 13.42
N ALA A 210 0.97 9.22 13.03
CA ALA A 210 -0.23 8.61 12.51
C ALA A 210 -0.18 8.49 10.99
N PHE A 211 -0.59 7.33 10.48
CA PHE A 211 -0.82 7.06 9.06
C PHE A 211 -2.31 6.84 8.86
N THR A 212 -2.99 7.79 8.24
CA THR A 212 -4.40 7.65 7.88
C THR A 212 -4.52 6.78 6.64
N LEU A 213 -5.37 5.76 6.69
CA LEU A 213 -5.60 4.80 5.61
C LEU A 213 -6.95 5.07 4.97
N ALA A 214 -6.93 5.36 3.67
CA ALA A 214 -8.11 5.64 2.87
C ALA A 214 -9.06 4.44 2.78
N ASP A 215 -10.36 4.73 2.79
CA ASP A 215 -11.44 3.77 2.51
C ASP A 215 -11.14 2.94 1.25
N GLN A 216 -11.41 1.63 1.33
CA GLN A 216 -11.31 0.60 0.28
C GLN A 216 -9.90 0.30 -0.23
N THR A 217 -9.05 1.31 -0.40
CA THR A 217 -7.74 1.16 -1.03
C THR A 217 -6.62 0.90 -0.03
N HIS A 218 -6.83 1.27 1.24
CA HIS A 218 -5.86 1.19 2.33
C HIS A 218 -4.56 1.96 2.03
N ARG A 219 -4.62 2.93 1.13
CA ARG A 219 -3.50 3.83 0.82
C ARG A 219 -3.33 4.81 1.97
N VAL A 220 -2.08 5.16 2.27
CA VAL A 220 -1.79 6.24 3.20
C VAL A 220 -2.27 7.55 2.59
N SER A 221 -3.40 8.08 3.06
CA SER A 221 -4.00 9.33 2.58
C SER A 221 -3.43 10.56 3.26
N GLU A 222 -2.97 10.39 4.50
CA GLU A 222 -2.42 11.45 5.34
C GLU A 222 -1.37 10.87 6.28
N VAL A 223 -0.37 11.69 6.62
CA VAL A 223 0.61 11.40 7.66
C VAL A 223 0.69 12.63 8.56
N SER A 224 0.55 12.43 9.87
CA SER A 224 0.54 13.54 10.84
C SER A 224 1.18 13.14 12.16
N LEU A 225 1.67 14.13 12.90
CA LEU A 225 2.06 13.94 14.30
C LEU A 225 0.83 14.08 15.18
N ILE A 226 0.55 13.08 16.01
CA ILE A 226 -0.57 13.09 16.93
C ILE A 226 -0.10 12.89 18.37
N ASP A 227 -0.86 13.45 19.29
CA ASP A 227 -0.82 13.02 20.68
C ASP A 227 -1.72 11.78 20.79
N PRO A 228 -1.16 10.59 21.11
CA PRO A 228 -1.93 9.37 21.20
C PRO A 228 -3.03 9.46 22.25
N ASP A 229 -2.89 10.34 23.26
CA ASP A 229 -3.88 10.57 24.31
C ASP A 229 -4.97 11.56 23.91
N ASN A 230 -4.79 12.32 22.82
CA ASN A 230 -5.74 13.33 22.34
C ASN A 230 -6.16 13.09 20.87
N LEU A 231 -6.78 11.94 20.61
CA LEU A 231 -7.38 11.65 19.30
C LEU A 231 -8.72 12.40 19.12
N PRO A 232 -9.15 12.66 17.88
CA PRO A 232 -10.48 13.24 17.63
C PRO A 232 -11.59 12.42 18.32
N PRO A 233 -12.60 13.04 18.95
CA PRO A 233 -13.60 12.34 19.76
C PRO A 233 -14.37 11.21 19.05
N ALA A 234 -14.46 11.25 17.72
CA ALA A 234 -15.13 10.23 16.92
C ALA A 234 -14.24 9.01 16.58
N THR A 235 -12.97 9.04 16.99
CA THR A 235 -11.99 7.98 16.70
C THR A 235 -12.00 6.93 17.79
N GLU A 236 -12.46 5.73 17.46
CA GLU A 236 -12.34 4.58 18.36
C GLU A 236 -10.88 4.14 18.48
N ARG A 237 -10.41 3.82 19.69
CA ARG A 237 -9.08 3.25 19.89
C ARG A 237 -9.15 1.75 20.02
N VAL A 238 -8.35 1.05 19.22
CA VAL A 238 -8.17 -0.40 19.29
C VAL A 238 -6.70 -0.67 19.56
N GLN A 239 -6.43 -1.36 20.67
CA GLN A 239 -5.09 -1.89 20.92
C GLN A 239 -4.88 -3.10 20.02
N THR A 240 -3.74 -3.17 19.35
CA THR A 240 -3.40 -4.32 18.50
C THR A 240 -2.46 -5.26 19.23
N ASP A 241 -2.36 -6.49 18.74
CA ASP A 241 -1.24 -7.35 19.07
C ASP A 241 0.02 -6.90 18.32
N LEU A 242 1.19 -7.22 18.87
CA LEU A 242 2.48 -7.10 18.20
C LEU A 242 3.10 -8.49 18.08
N ALA A 243 3.36 -8.92 16.85
CA ALA A 243 3.99 -10.21 16.55
C ALA A 243 5.30 -10.00 15.78
N PRO A 244 6.30 -10.90 15.89
CA PRO A 244 7.45 -10.86 15.01
C PRO A 244 7.01 -11.12 13.57
N LEU A 245 7.64 -10.47 12.58
CA LEU A 245 7.31 -10.64 11.17
C LEU A 245 7.41 -12.10 10.71
N SER A 246 8.33 -12.86 11.31
CA SER A 246 8.48 -14.31 11.10
C SER A 246 7.27 -15.16 11.50
N ALA A 247 6.34 -14.62 12.30
CA ALA A 247 5.09 -15.31 12.65
C ALA A 247 4.20 -15.56 11.42
N LEU A 248 4.34 -14.75 10.35
CA LEU A 248 3.62 -14.96 9.10
C LEU A 248 4.00 -16.30 8.41
N TYR A 249 5.15 -16.89 8.71
CA TYR A 249 5.54 -18.20 8.20
C TYR A 249 4.97 -19.35 9.04
N ARG A 250 4.34 -19.05 10.17
CA ARG A 250 3.99 -20.04 11.20
C ARG A 250 2.55 -19.91 11.70
N LEU A 251 1.59 -19.81 10.77
CA LEU A 251 0.17 -19.75 11.12
C LEU A 251 -0.33 -21.13 11.58
N PRO A 252 -1.06 -21.22 12.71
CA PRO A 252 -1.57 -22.50 13.21
C PRO A 252 -2.71 -23.03 12.33
N PHE A 253 -2.68 -24.32 11.96
CA PHE A 253 -3.75 -25.03 11.25
C PHE A 253 -3.95 -26.44 11.83
N GLY A 254 -4.85 -26.57 12.80
CA GLY A 254 -5.00 -27.81 13.57
C GLY A 254 -3.72 -28.14 14.34
N GLU A 255 -3.16 -29.33 14.14
CA GLU A 255 -1.88 -29.76 14.72
C GLU A 255 -0.67 -29.37 13.85
N THR A 256 -0.91 -28.72 12.72
CA THR A 256 0.14 -28.34 11.75
C THR A 256 0.35 -26.84 11.70
N ILE A 257 1.43 -26.44 11.04
CA ILE A 257 1.78 -25.04 10.82
C ILE A 257 1.80 -24.79 9.30
N VAL A 258 1.25 -23.66 8.87
CA VAL A 258 1.24 -23.24 7.47
C VAL A 258 1.76 -21.82 7.33
N SER A 259 2.48 -21.55 6.25
CA SER A 259 2.93 -20.20 5.91
C SER A 259 1.80 -19.39 5.26
N PHE A 260 1.73 -18.10 5.61
CA PHE A 260 0.94 -17.07 4.91
C PHE A 260 1.39 -16.90 3.45
N PHE A 261 2.65 -17.22 3.17
CA PHE A 261 3.27 -17.15 1.85
C PHE A 261 3.34 -18.53 1.20
N GLU A 262 3.35 -18.55 -0.12
CA GLU A 262 3.76 -19.71 -0.91
C GLU A 262 5.23 -20.00 -0.61
N THR A 263 5.55 -21.25 -0.26
CA THR A 263 6.91 -21.67 0.10
C THR A 263 7.64 -22.30 -1.08
N ASP A 264 6.89 -22.83 -2.05
CA ASP A 264 7.43 -23.69 -3.10
C ASP A 264 6.91 -23.31 -4.49
N GLY A 265 7.61 -23.81 -5.50
CA GLY A 265 7.22 -23.65 -6.90
C GLY A 265 7.40 -22.21 -7.41
N PRO A 266 6.85 -21.91 -8.60
CA PRO A 266 7.13 -20.64 -9.25
C PRO A 266 6.54 -19.46 -8.49
N ARG A 267 5.60 -19.68 -7.55
CA ARG A 267 4.96 -18.64 -6.72
C ARG A 267 5.63 -18.47 -5.35
N SER A 268 6.74 -19.15 -5.05
CA SER A 268 7.42 -19.00 -3.76
C SER A 268 7.64 -17.51 -3.41
N GLY A 269 7.31 -17.08 -2.20
CA GLY A 269 7.40 -15.69 -1.75
C GLY A 269 6.19 -14.81 -2.02
N TYR A 270 5.18 -15.28 -2.75
CA TYR A 270 3.91 -14.55 -2.92
C TYR A 270 2.96 -14.88 -1.76
N VAL A 271 2.09 -13.93 -1.39
CA VAL A 271 1.02 -14.17 -0.42
C VAL A 271 0.03 -15.19 -0.98
N LYS A 272 -0.33 -16.20 -0.18
CA LYS A 272 -1.32 -17.21 -0.57
C LYS A 272 -2.69 -16.58 -0.81
N ASN A 273 -3.40 -17.10 -1.81
CA ASN A 273 -4.74 -16.65 -2.18
C ASN A 273 -4.84 -15.16 -2.52
N ASN A 274 -3.73 -14.46 -2.75
CA ASN A 274 -3.73 -13.10 -3.23
C ASN A 274 -3.98 -13.10 -4.75
N SER A 275 -5.07 -12.46 -5.17
CA SER A 275 -5.43 -12.34 -6.58
C SER A 275 -5.68 -10.88 -6.95
N LYS A 276 -5.06 -10.42 -8.04
CA LYS A 276 -5.20 -9.06 -8.59
C LYS A 276 -5.62 -9.10 -10.06
N PRO A 277 -6.86 -9.49 -10.37
CA PRO A 277 -7.26 -9.82 -11.74
C PRO A 277 -7.14 -8.62 -12.69
N LEU A 278 -7.44 -7.41 -12.23
CA LEU A 278 -7.40 -6.21 -13.07
C LEU A 278 -5.97 -5.75 -13.34
N GLU A 279 -5.09 -5.73 -12.35
CA GLU A 279 -3.66 -5.41 -12.55
C GLU A 279 -3.03 -6.43 -13.49
N ARG A 280 -3.28 -7.73 -13.29
CA ARG A 280 -2.80 -8.77 -14.19
C ARG A 280 -3.24 -8.54 -15.63
N LEU A 281 -4.51 -8.18 -15.85
CA LEU A 281 -5.07 -7.96 -17.20
C LEU A 281 -4.54 -6.68 -17.84
N LEU A 282 -4.50 -5.57 -17.10
CA LEU A 282 -4.25 -4.24 -17.65
C LEU A 282 -2.77 -3.83 -17.62
N ILE A 283 -2.01 -4.34 -16.65
CA ILE A 283 -0.61 -4.00 -16.43
C ILE A 283 0.32 -5.12 -16.88
N GLY A 284 -0.07 -6.38 -16.66
CA GLY A 284 0.85 -7.52 -16.78
C GLY A 284 1.50 -7.70 -18.15
N TRP A 285 0.79 -7.34 -19.22
CA TRP A 285 1.28 -7.52 -20.60
C TRP A 285 2.41 -6.56 -20.97
N TRP A 286 2.41 -5.31 -20.48
CA TRP A 286 3.48 -4.35 -20.79
C TRP A 286 4.55 -4.29 -19.70
N ALA A 287 4.19 -4.65 -18.46
CA ALA A 287 5.17 -4.88 -17.41
C ALA A 287 5.93 -6.21 -17.59
N LEU A 288 5.49 -7.11 -18.49
CA LEU A 288 6.08 -8.44 -18.65
C LEU A 288 6.10 -9.23 -17.31
N ASP A 289 5.00 -9.18 -16.56
CA ASP A 289 4.79 -9.95 -15.34
C ASP A 289 3.30 -10.17 -15.09
N PHE A 290 2.86 -11.42 -15.19
CA PHE A 290 1.47 -11.81 -14.94
C PHE A 290 1.07 -11.80 -13.45
N ARG A 291 2.00 -11.52 -12.54
CA ARG A 291 1.78 -11.39 -11.09
C ARG A 291 2.06 -9.97 -10.60
N VAL A 292 2.07 -9.00 -11.51
CA VAL A 292 2.10 -7.60 -11.14
C VAL A 292 0.93 -7.27 -10.21
N GLY A 293 1.21 -6.48 -9.18
CA GLY A 293 0.23 -6.12 -8.15
C GLY A 293 0.07 -7.16 -7.04
N GLU A 294 0.52 -8.41 -7.25
CA GLU A 294 0.38 -9.43 -6.21
C GLU A 294 1.30 -9.14 -5.01
N ASP A 295 0.76 -9.33 -3.81
CA ASP A 295 1.42 -9.07 -2.54
C ASP A 295 2.54 -10.09 -2.26
N LYS A 296 3.65 -9.61 -1.71
CA LYS A 296 4.89 -10.40 -1.55
C LYS A 296 5.33 -10.51 -0.08
N ALA A 297 6.13 -11.53 0.18
CA ALA A 297 6.92 -11.67 1.39
C ALA A 297 7.98 -10.57 1.45
N TYR A 298 8.22 -10.06 2.65
CA TYR A 298 9.23 -9.05 2.94
C TYR A 298 9.84 -9.39 4.30
N ARG A 299 11.10 -9.83 4.28
CA ARG A 299 12.00 -10.21 5.40
C ARG A 299 11.35 -10.95 6.60
N GLY A 300 12.18 -11.42 7.54
CA GLY A 300 11.78 -12.32 8.64
C GLY A 300 11.53 -13.78 8.26
N GLY A 301 12.36 -14.39 7.41
CA GLY A 301 12.27 -15.82 7.06
C GLY A 301 11.96 -16.11 5.59
N ASP A 302 11.89 -15.06 4.77
CA ASP A 302 11.78 -15.22 3.32
C ASP A 302 13.09 -15.74 2.73
N SER A 303 13.02 -16.91 2.09
CA SER A 303 14.14 -17.51 1.33
C SER A 303 13.84 -17.59 -0.17
N SER A 304 12.71 -17.02 -0.61
CA SER A 304 12.34 -17.02 -2.02
C SER A 304 13.19 -16.06 -2.84
N GLU A 305 13.40 -16.40 -4.11
CA GLU A 305 14.00 -15.53 -5.13
C GLU A 305 13.02 -14.47 -5.66
N THR A 306 11.80 -14.38 -5.10
CA THR A 306 10.79 -13.43 -5.58
C THR A 306 11.21 -12.00 -5.26
N ILE A 307 11.37 -11.18 -6.29
CA ILE A 307 11.76 -9.78 -6.17
C ILE A 307 10.58 -8.95 -5.64
N PHE A 308 10.79 -8.17 -4.58
CA PHE A 308 9.83 -7.16 -4.13
C PHE A 308 10.12 -5.85 -4.86
N TYR A 309 9.83 -5.82 -6.16
CA TYR A 309 10.07 -4.62 -6.96
C TYR A 309 9.04 -3.53 -6.66
N THR A 310 9.48 -2.28 -6.62
CA THR A 310 8.60 -1.10 -6.51
C THR A 310 8.49 -0.32 -7.83
N SER A 311 9.11 -0.80 -8.91
CA SER A 311 8.99 -0.19 -10.24
C SER A 311 8.41 -1.13 -11.28
N LEU A 312 7.51 -0.61 -12.12
CA LEU A 312 6.94 -1.35 -13.26
C LEU A 312 7.90 -1.47 -14.46
N LYS A 313 9.07 -0.81 -14.42
CA LYS A 313 10.12 -0.94 -15.42
C LYS A 313 10.73 -2.33 -15.31
N PHE A 314 10.38 -3.23 -16.23
CA PHE A 314 10.80 -4.64 -16.15
C PHE A 314 12.33 -4.82 -16.12
N TRP A 315 13.08 -3.91 -16.74
CA TRP A 315 14.55 -3.89 -16.76
C TRP A 315 15.19 -3.29 -15.50
N ALA A 316 14.38 -2.83 -14.53
CA ALA A 316 14.86 -2.19 -13.29
C ALA A 316 14.29 -2.86 -12.02
N ARG A 317 13.84 -4.12 -12.13
CA ARG A 317 13.17 -4.83 -11.03
C ARG A 317 14.11 -5.13 -9.89
N GLU A 318 15.31 -5.61 -10.20
CA GLU A 318 16.32 -5.93 -9.19
C GLU A 318 16.83 -4.66 -8.49
N GLU A 319 16.98 -3.57 -9.24
CA GLU A 319 17.38 -2.28 -8.70
C GLU A 319 16.32 -1.69 -7.76
N SER A 320 15.05 -1.96 -8.03
CA SER A 320 13.92 -1.51 -7.20
C SER A 320 13.45 -2.56 -6.19
N ASP A 321 14.25 -3.59 -5.91
CA ASP A 321 13.91 -4.63 -4.94
C ASP A 321 14.00 -4.09 -3.51
N LEU A 322 12.85 -3.89 -2.87
CA LEU A 322 12.77 -3.43 -1.48
C LEU A 322 13.50 -4.37 -0.51
N LYS A 323 13.64 -5.66 -0.87
CA LYS A 323 14.41 -6.61 -0.06
C LYS A 323 15.89 -6.25 -0.01
N ASP A 324 16.45 -5.59 -1.01
CA ASP A 324 17.79 -5.01 -0.98
C ASP A 324 17.68 -3.50 -0.72
N PHE A 325 17.40 -3.15 0.53
CA PHE A 325 17.01 -1.78 0.91
C PHE A 325 17.99 -0.69 0.46
N PRO A 326 19.34 -0.85 0.60
CA PRO A 326 20.29 0.13 0.07
C PRO A 326 20.20 0.30 -1.45
N ARG A 327 20.13 -0.81 -2.22
CA ARG A 327 19.99 -0.76 -3.68
C ARG A 327 18.68 -0.12 -4.10
N PHE A 328 17.59 -0.45 -3.40
CA PHE A 328 16.27 0.16 -3.57
C PHE A 328 16.31 1.68 -3.34
N LEU A 329 16.95 2.15 -2.26
CA LEU A 329 17.11 3.58 -1.98
C LEU A 329 17.88 4.28 -3.11
N ALA A 330 19.01 3.71 -3.54
CA ALA A 330 19.80 4.23 -4.64
C ALA A 330 19.03 4.31 -5.97
N TYR A 331 18.19 3.30 -6.27
CA TYR A 331 17.32 3.32 -7.45
C TYR A 331 16.34 4.50 -7.46
N TRP A 332 15.81 4.86 -6.29
CA TRP A 332 14.93 6.01 -6.11
C TRP A 332 15.66 7.34 -5.94
N GLY A 333 17.00 7.34 -6.08
CA GLY A 333 17.82 8.55 -6.03
C GLY A 333 18.20 9.02 -4.63
N TRP A 334 17.94 8.22 -3.59
CA TRP A 334 18.39 8.51 -2.23
C TRP A 334 19.87 8.16 -2.07
N ASN A 335 20.64 9.08 -1.52
CA ASN A 335 22.06 8.92 -1.22
C ASN A 335 22.24 8.78 0.30
N LEU A 336 21.72 7.66 0.81
CA LEU A 336 21.83 7.22 2.20
C LEU A 336 23.01 6.29 2.40
#